data_AF-A0A7K2WDG7-F1
#
_entry.id   AF-A0A7K2WDG7-F1
#
_cell.length_a   1.000
_cell.length_b   1.000
_cell.length_c   1.000
_cell.angle_alpha   90.00
_cell.angle_beta   90.00
_cell.angle_gamma   90.00
#
_symmetry.space_group_name_H-M   'P 1'
#
loop_
_entity.id
_entity.type
_entity.pdbx_description
1 polymer ?
#
loop_
_entity_poly.entity_id
_entity_poly.type
_entity_poly.pdbx_seq_one_letter_code
_entity_poly.pdbx_strand_id
1 'polypeptide(L)'
;VSHAFHSPLMDPMLTAFARVAESLTYQEPGIPLVSTVTGAPAGAELLTPGYWVRHVRETVRFADGVRALREDGVTTFVEIGPDGQLTAAAQQTLDASGDEAPATVVALQRRDRSEETTLLEGLATLHTQGAGPDWTAWFAGTGGHRVELPTYAFQRERYWPEPAAPGATGVQDPVDAAFWAAVEREDLESLTASLGLDGDTVTTMVPALSAWRRRTDARSTARDWRYHESWTALGTPAHPAGAGRVLALVPAEHAGTDWAETLVAALGADPLVVDGTSGSLARELADLVPQQATSAPSRRPLLDGQTSPAGALDPAGWTVVVSLLAAGTGTLPAPDAAPAAVLEALEAAGVDAPLWCVTRGAVSVAGEAPAAVGQAALWGMGRVAALEHPERFGGLADLAP
;
A
#
# COMPACT_ATOMS: atom_id res chain seq x y z
N VAL A 1 -33.46 -10.09 38.84
CA VAL A 1 -33.19 -11.52 38.54
C VAL A 1 -34.16 -12.36 39.36
N SER A 2 -34.89 -13.31 38.78
CA SER A 2 -35.87 -14.15 39.51
C SER A 2 -35.27 -15.47 40.03
N HIS A 3 -34.05 -15.82 39.61
CA HIS A 3 -33.34 -17.06 39.95
C HIS A 3 -31.85 -16.79 40.19
N ALA A 4 -31.21 -17.60 41.03
CA ALA A 4 -29.78 -17.49 41.35
C ALA A 4 -28.94 -18.43 40.46
N PHE A 5 -28.72 -18.01 39.21
CA PHE A 5 -27.83 -18.71 38.28
C PHE A 5 -26.39 -18.81 38.81
N HIS A 6 -25.60 -19.75 38.28
CA HIS A 6 -24.20 -19.95 38.66
C HIS A 6 -24.01 -20.26 40.16
N SER A 7 -25.00 -20.92 40.77
CA SER A 7 -25.01 -21.24 42.21
C SER A 7 -25.53 -22.67 42.47
N PRO A 8 -25.31 -23.23 43.67
CA PRO A 8 -25.88 -24.52 44.06
C PRO A 8 -27.40 -24.62 43.93
N LEU A 9 -28.12 -23.50 43.88
CA LEU A 9 -29.57 -23.48 43.67
C LEU A 9 -29.99 -23.97 42.28
N MET A 10 -29.03 -24.12 41.34
CA MET A 10 -29.28 -24.73 40.04
C MET A 10 -29.28 -26.26 40.08
N ASP A 11 -28.70 -26.90 41.10
CA ASP A 11 -28.54 -28.36 41.18
C ASP A 11 -29.84 -29.14 40.91
N PRO A 12 -31.02 -28.74 41.44
CA PRO A 12 -32.27 -29.47 41.21
C PRO A 12 -32.73 -29.52 39.75
N MET A 13 -32.35 -28.55 38.91
CA MET A 13 -32.76 -28.51 37.50
C MET A 13 -31.75 -29.16 36.54
N LEU A 14 -30.51 -29.43 36.99
CA LEU A 14 -29.43 -29.88 36.09
C LEU A 14 -29.75 -31.19 35.38
N THR A 15 -30.38 -32.16 36.04
CA THR A 15 -30.76 -33.44 35.40
C THR A 15 -31.81 -33.25 34.29
N ALA A 16 -32.75 -32.32 34.48
CA ALA A 16 -33.74 -32.01 33.45
C ALA A 16 -33.09 -31.24 32.29
N PHE A 17 -32.21 -30.28 32.61
CA PHE A 17 -31.47 -29.50 31.64
C PHE A 17 -30.52 -30.37 30.79
N ALA A 18 -29.81 -31.32 31.42
CA ALA A 18 -28.91 -32.26 30.75
C ALA A 18 -29.64 -33.08 29.67
N ARG A 19 -30.83 -33.60 29.96
CA ARG A 19 -31.65 -34.32 28.98
C ARG A 19 -32.01 -33.47 27.75
N VAL A 20 -32.23 -32.17 27.95
CA VAL A 20 -32.48 -31.25 26.83
C VAL A 20 -31.19 -31.02 26.05
N ALA A 21 -30.08 -30.74 26.73
CA ALA A 21 -28.78 -30.54 26.08
C ALA A 21 -28.32 -31.78 25.27
N GLU A 22 -28.54 -32.99 25.79
CA GLU A 22 -28.25 -34.26 25.10
C GLU A 22 -29.08 -34.47 23.82
N SER A 23 -30.24 -33.82 23.69
CA SER A 23 -31.07 -33.91 22.50
C SER A 23 -30.61 -32.99 21.36
N LEU A 24 -29.67 -32.07 21.63
CA LEU A 24 -29.16 -31.12 20.65
C LEU A 24 -28.01 -31.72 19.84
N THR A 25 -27.94 -31.33 18.57
CA THR A 25 -26.77 -31.62 17.72
C THR A 25 -25.83 -30.43 17.75
N TYR A 26 -24.60 -30.65 18.21
CA TYR A 26 -23.57 -29.62 18.26
C TYR A 26 -22.72 -29.62 16.99
N GLN A 27 -22.22 -28.45 16.62
CA GLN A 27 -21.35 -28.24 15.46
C GLN A 27 -20.13 -27.43 15.88
N GLU A 28 -18.99 -27.74 15.26
CA GLU A 28 -17.75 -27.01 15.50
C GLU A 28 -17.93 -25.52 15.19
N PRO A 29 -17.49 -24.61 16.08
CA PRO A 29 -17.69 -23.19 15.86
C PRO A 29 -16.79 -22.70 14.71
N GLY A 30 -17.40 -22.08 13.70
CA GLY A 30 -16.66 -21.44 12.60
C GLY A 30 -15.96 -20.13 12.97
N ILE A 31 -16.24 -19.61 14.17
CA ILE A 31 -15.60 -18.42 14.74
C ILE A 31 -14.92 -18.87 16.05
N PRO A 32 -13.64 -18.51 16.29
CA PRO A 32 -12.98 -18.80 17.56
C PRO A 32 -13.78 -18.29 18.76
N LEU A 33 -13.90 -19.12 19.79
CA LEU A 33 -14.65 -18.80 21.00
C LEU A 33 -13.74 -18.83 22.22
N VAL A 34 -13.95 -17.91 23.15
CA VAL A 34 -13.37 -17.95 24.50
C VAL A 34 -14.46 -18.34 25.48
N SER A 35 -14.27 -19.45 26.18
CA SER A 35 -15.25 -19.96 27.13
C SER A 35 -15.21 -19.13 28.40
N THR A 36 -16.36 -18.62 28.82
CA THR A 36 -16.48 -17.89 30.10
C THR A 36 -16.56 -18.82 31.31
N VAL A 37 -16.60 -20.14 31.13
CA VAL A 37 -16.44 -21.11 32.22
C VAL A 37 -14.96 -21.27 32.57
N THR A 38 -14.10 -21.35 31.55
CA THR A 38 -12.67 -21.61 31.70
C THR A 38 -11.84 -20.32 31.72
N GLY A 39 -12.29 -19.27 31.04
CA GLY A 39 -11.55 -18.03 30.82
C GLY A 39 -10.46 -18.17 29.74
N ALA A 40 -10.59 -19.14 28.82
CA ALA A 40 -9.57 -19.49 27.84
C ALA A 40 -10.20 -19.85 26.47
N PRO A 41 -9.43 -19.87 25.38
CA PRO A 41 -9.89 -20.35 24.08
C PRO A 41 -10.54 -21.73 24.20
N ALA A 42 -11.68 -21.88 23.53
CA ALA A 42 -12.55 -23.03 23.62
C ALA A 42 -12.58 -23.82 22.32
N GLY A 43 -12.75 -25.14 22.42
CA GLY A 43 -12.77 -26.04 21.28
C GLY A 43 -13.86 -27.11 21.41
N ALA A 44 -13.47 -28.37 21.27
CA ALA A 44 -14.39 -29.51 21.20
C ALA A 44 -15.25 -29.70 22.47
N GLU A 45 -14.85 -29.14 23.62
CA GLU A 45 -15.64 -29.22 24.85
C GLU A 45 -17.00 -28.52 24.73
N LEU A 46 -17.12 -27.48 23.89
CA LEU A 46 -18.40 -26.81 23.61
C LEU A 46 -19.42 -27.74 22.95
N LEU A 47 -18.93 -28.79 22.29
CA LEU A 47 -19.73 -29.78 21.56
C LEU A 47 -20.29 -30.87 22.48
N THR A 48 -20.17 -30.68 23.80
CA THR A 48 -20.64 -31.64 24.79
C THR A 48 -21.81 -31.07 25.61
N PRO A 49 -22.89 -31.84 25.83
CA PRO A 49 -23.97 -31.44 26.74
C PRO A 49 -23.46 -31.06 28.14
N GLY A 50 -22.45 -31.77 28.64
CA GLY A 50 -21.83 -31.54 29.94
C GLY A 50 -21.21 -30.15 30.09
N TYR A 51 -20.70 -29.55 29.00
CA TYR A 51 -20.23 -28.17 29.05
C TYR A 51 -21.36 -27.20 29.40
N TRP A 52 -22.52 -27.33 28.77
CA TRP A 52 -23.65 -26.42 29.00
C TRP A 52 -24.26 -26.58 30.39
N VAL A 53 -24.26 -27.81 30.93
CA VAL A 53 -24.64 -28.09 32.33
C VAL A 53 -23.67 -27.40 33.30
N ARG A 54 -22.36 -27.43 33.02
CA ARG A 54 -21.38 -26.65 33.81
C ARG A 54 -21.59 -25.15 33.65
N HIS A 55 -21.80 -24.65 32.43
CA HIS A 55 -21.96 -23.23 32.16
C HIS A 55 -23.12 -22.60 32.96
N VAL A 56 -24.26 -23.28 33.07
CA VAL A 56 -25.39 -22.76 33.86
C VAL A 56 -25.14 -22.78 35.39
N ARG A 57 -24.19 -23.62 35.84
CA ARG A 57 -23.94 -23.92 37.27
C ARG A 57 -22.70 -23.25 37.84
N GLU A 58 -21.64 -23.13 37.06
CA GLU A 58 -20.33 -22.62 37.46
C GLU A 58 -20.22 -21.11 37.23
N THR A 59 -19.25 -20.47 37.90
CA THR A 59 -19.01 -19.03 37.84
C THR A 59 -18.64 -18.57 36.43
N VAL A 60 -19.21 -17.44 35.98
CA VAL A 60 -18.83 -16.77 34.74
C VAL A 60 -17.55 -15.96 34.94
N ARG A 61 -16.45 -16.42 34.34
CA ARG A 61 -15.11 -15.79 34.33
C ARG A 61 -14.97 -14.76 33.21
N PHE A 62 -15.89 -13.78 33.16
CA PHE A 62 -15.95 -12.79 32.08
C PHE A 62 -14.64 -12.00 31.91
N ALA A 63 -14.08 -11.47 33.00
CA ALA A 63 -12.85 -10.70 32.96
C ALA A 63 -11.65 -11.53 32.45
N ASP A 64 -11.60 -12.82 32.80
CA ASP A 64 -10.55 -13.70 32.31
C ASP A 64 -10.71 -13.94 30.80
N GLY A 65 -11.95 -14.06 30.31
CA GLY A 65 -12.22 -14.15 28.88
C GLY A 65 -11.81 -12.90 28.09
N VAL A 66 -12.08 -11.70 28.62
CA VAL A 66 -11.64 -10.43 28.00
C VAL A 66 -10.11 -10.35 27.96
N ARG A 67 -9.41 -10.77 29.02
CA ARG A 67 -7.94 -10.82 29.03
C ARG A 67 -7.39 -11.82 28.03
N ALA A 68 -7.97 -13.03 27.95
CA ALA A 68 -7.55 -14.04 26.98
C ALA A 68 -7.70 -13.54 25.53
N LEU A 69 -8.81 -12.86 25.20
CA LEU A 69 -8.97 -12.22 23.90
C LEU A 69 -7.91 -11.14 23.65
N ARG A 70 -7.60 -10.34 24.66
CA ARG A 70 -6.58 -9.29 24.55
C ARG A 70 -5.17 -9.87 24.34
N GLU A 71 -4.82 -10.92 25.08
CA GLU A 71 -3.55 -11.65 24.93
C GLU A 71 -3.41 -12.29 23.54
N ASP A 72 -4.53 -12.64 22.90
CA ASP A 72 -4.59 -13.14 21.52
C ASP A 72 -4.58 -12.02 20.46
N GLY A 73 -4.36 -10.77 20.87
CA GLY A 73 -4.20 -9.62 19.97
C GLY A 73 -5.49 -8.87 19.63
N VAL A 74 -6.64 -9.21 20.25
CA VAL A 74 -7.90 -8.50 19.99
C VAL A 74 -7.81 -7.05 20.48
N THR A 75 -8.09 -6.12 19.57
CA THR A 75 -8.09 -4.66 19.83
C THR A 75 -9.50 -4.06 19.83
N THR A 76 -10.49 -4.78 19.32
CA THR A 76 -11.86 -4.28 19.17
C THR A 76 -12.87 -5.25 19.79
N PHE A 77 -13.67 -4.74 20.71
CA PHE A 77 -14.66 -5.49 21.48
C PHE A 77 -16.06 -4.92 21.21
N VAL A 78 -16.99 -5.80 20.80
CA VAL A 78 -18.36 -5.39 20.44
C VAL A 78 -19.37 -6.12 21.32
N GLU A 79 -20.18 -5.37 22.05
CA GLU A 79 -21.32 -5.90 22.80
C GLU A 79 -22.56 -5.94 21.91
N ILE A 80 -23.00 -7.17 21.62
CA ILE A 80 -24.26 -7.46 20.93
C ILE A 80 -25.30 -7.84 21.99
N GLY A 81 -26.08 -6.85 22.41
CA GLY A 81 -27.11 -7.01 23.43
C GLY A 81 -28.06 -5.83 23.42
N PRO A 82 -29.14 -5.86 24.22
CA PRO A 82 -30.14 -4.79 24.25
C PRO A 82 -29.67 -3.51 24.99
N ASP A 83 -28.46 -3.53 25.57
CA ASP A 83 -27.84 -2.43 26.30
C ASP A 83 -26.32 -2.59 26.26
N GLY A 84 -25.57 -1.69 26.90
CA GLY A 84 -24.11 -1.71 26.93
C GLY A 84 -23.51 -1.90 28.33
N GLN A 85 -23.93 -2.94 29.06
CA GLN A 85 -23.47 -3.21 30.42
C GLN A 85 -22.10 -3.92 30.42
N LEU A 86 -21.89 -4.87 29.50
CA LEU A 86 -20.63 -5.60 29.40
C LEU A 86 -19.51 -4.73 28.83
N THR A 87 -19.85 -3.69 28.07
CA THR A 87 -18.94 -2.67 27.53
C THR A 87 -18.17 -2.00 28.66
N ALA A 88 -18.87 -1.57 29.72
CA ALA A 88 -18.22 -0.96 30.88
C ALA A 88 -17.33 -1.95 31.63
N ALA A 89 -17.77 -3.21 31.79
CA ALA A 89 -16.98 -4.25 32.46
C ALA A 89 -15.74 -4.66 31.66
N ALA A 90 -15.85 -4.71 30.33
CA ALA A 90 -14.74 -4.98 29.42
C ALA A 90 -13.72 -3.84 29.47
N GLN A 91 -14.17 -2.59 29.39
CA GLN A 91 -13.28 -1.42 29.51
C GLN A 91 -12.51 -1.44 30.84
N GLN A 92 -13.20 -1.66 31.96
CA GLN A 92 -12.53 -1.78 33.28
C GLN A 92 -11.51 -2.92 33.34
N THR A 93 -11.78 -4.03 32.67
CA THR A 93 -10.85 -5.18 32.62
C THR A 93 -9.60 -4.84 31.82
N LEU A 94 -9.77 -4.13 30.70
CA LEU A 94 -8.68 -3.69 29.83
C LEU A 94 -7.84 -2.61 30.51
N ASP A 95 -8.47 -1.60 31.12
CA ASP A 95 -7.77 -0.53 31.84
C ASP A 95 -6.94 -1.08 33.01
N ALA A 96 -7.42 -2.13 33.68
CA ALA A 96 -6.72 -2.77 34.78
C ALA A 96 -5.54 -3.67 34.35
N SER A 97 -5.40 -3.97 33.06
CA SER A 97 -4.34 -4.85 32.54
C SER A 97 -2.96 -4.17 32.50
N GLY A 98 -2.92 -2.84 32.58
CA GLY A 98 -1.68 -2.05 32.48
C GLY A 98 -1.10 -1.98 31.06
N ASP A 99 -1.82 -2.51 30.06
CA ASP A 99 -1.49 -2.40 28.65
C ASP A 99 -1.86 -1.00 28.12
N GLU A 100 -0.89 -0.30 27.55
CA GLU A 100 -1.09 1.04 26.97
C GLU A 100 -1.63 1.00 25.53
N ALA A 101 -1.63 -0.17 24.88
CA ALA A 101 -2.10 -0.25 23.51
C ALA A 101 -3.62 -0.02 23.45
N PRO A 102 -4.08 0.86 22.54
CA PRO A 102 -5.48 1.26 22.50
C PRO A 102 -6.40 0.07 22.22
N ALA A 103 -7.55 0.06 22.88
CA ALA A 103 -8.63 -0.88 22.63
C ALA A 103 -9.94 -0.13 22.44
N THR A 104 -10.74 -0.57 21.46
CA THR A 104 -12.05 -0.01 21.16
C THR A 104 -13.12 -0.92 21.75
N VAL A 105 -14.03 -0.38 22.57
CA VAL A 105 -15.15 -1.14 23.14
C VAL A 105 -16.46 -0.44 22.80
N VAL A 106 -17.36 -1.13 22.09
CA VAL A 106 -18.59 -0.54 21.53
C VAL A 106 -19.80 -1.39 21.90
N ALA A 107 -20.88 -0.73 22.33
CA ALA A 107 -22.20 -1.36 22.45
C ALA A 107 -23.05 -1.04 21.22
N LEU A 108 -23.70 -2.04 20.63
CA LEU A 108 -24.56 -1.82 19.46
C LEU A 108 -25.96 -1.31 19.82
N GLN A 109 -26.43 -1.49 21.06
CA GLN A 109 -27.73 -0.98 21.51
C GLN A 109 -27.63 -0.34 22.90
N ARG A 110 -28.59 0.53 23.19
CA ARG A 110 -28.81 1.16 24.51
C ARG A 110 -30.32 1.24 24.75
N ARG A 111 -30.76 0.87 25.96
CA ARG A 111 -32.19 0.76 26.33
C ARG A 111 -33.03 2.01 26.01
N ASP A 112 -32.44 3.18 26.18
CA ASP A 112 -33.14 4.47 26.08
C ASP A 112 -32.76 5.27 24.82
N ARG A 113 -32.36 4.57 23.74
CA ARG A 113 -31.99 5.18 22.45
C ARG A 113 -32.64 4.47 21.27
N SER A 114 -32.71 5.15 20.13
CA SER A 114 -33.16 4.53 18.87
C SER A 114 -32.24 3.36 18.51
N GLU A 115 -32.83 2.22 18.20
CA GLU A 115 -32.11 1.00 17.81
C GLU A 115 -31.31 1.24 16.54
N GLU A 116 -31.93 1.76 15.47
CA GLU A 116 -31.24 1.98 14.20
C GLU A 116 -30.10 2.99 14.34
N THR A 117 -30.34 4.06 15.08
CA THR A 117 -29.33 5.11 15.29
C THR A 117 -28.13 4.56 16.07
N THR A 118 -28.38 3.84 17.17
CA THR A 118 -27.30 3.31 18.03
C THR A 118 -26.48 2.25 17.28
N LEU A 119 -27.14 1.41 16.48
CA LEU A 119 -26.46 0.43 15.63
C LEU A 119 -25.56 1.13 14.61
N LEU A 120 -26.09 2.13 13.87
CA LEU A 120 -25.31 2.86 12.86
C LEU A 120 -24.16 3.65 13.47
N GLU A 121 -24.34 4.27 14.63
CA GLU A 121 -23.26 4.92 15.38
C GLU A 121 -22.17 3.93 15.80
N GLY A 122 -22.57 2.74 16.26
CA GLY A 122 -21.66 1.65 16.61
C GLY A 122 -20.86 1.18 15.40
N LEU A 123 -21.52 0.91 14.26
CA LEU A 123 -20.87 0.51 13.01
C LEU A 123 -19.96 1.61 12.44
N ALA A 124 -20.34 2.88 12.59
CA ALA A 124 -19.52 4.02 12.19
C ALA A 124 -18.25 4.11 13.05
N THR A 125 -18.39 3.97 14.38
CA THR A 125 -17.25 3.93 15.31
C THR A 125 -16.28 2.82 14.90
N LEU A 126 -16.80 1.62 14.70
CA LEU A 126 -16.08 0.46 14.22
C LEU A 126 -15.33 0.72 12.90
N HIS A 127 -16.00 1.31 11.91
CA HIS A 127 -15.39 1.68 10.63
C HIS A 127 -14.23 2.69 10.79
N THR A 128 -14.40 3.72 11.62
CA THR A 128 -13.34 4.72 11.85
C THR A 128 -12.11 4.17 12.58
N GLN A 129 -12.26 3.04 13.27
CA GLN A 129 -11.17 2.33 13.95
C GLN A 129 -10.58 1.19 13.09
N GLY A 130 -10.94 1.13 11.80
CA GLY A 130 -10.43 0.12 10.86
C GLY A 130 -11.14 -1.24 10.92
N ALA A 131 -12.18 -1.38 11.74
CA ALA A 131 -12.92 -2.62 11.94
C ALA A 131 -14.39 -2.44 11.58
N GLY A 132 -14.73 -2.15 10.31
CA GLY A 132 -16.10 -1.91 9.86
C GLY A 132 -16.74 -3.06 9.06
N PRO A 133 -18.07 -3.06 8.87
CA PRO A 133 -18.73 -4.00 7.98
C PRO A 133 -18.34 -3.74 6.52
N ASP A 134 -18.56 -4.73 5.65
CA ASP A 134 -18.54 -4.49 4.21
C ASP A 134 -19.76 -3.64 3.81
N TRP A 135 -19.52 -2.34 3.62
CA TRP A 135 -20.54 -1.40 3.17
C TRP A 135 -21.09 -1.73 1.78
N THR A 136 -20.35 -2.45 0.94
CA THR A 136 -20.83 -2.91 -0.36
C THR A 136 -21.95 -3.94 -0.17
N ALA A 137 -21.72 -4.94 0.68
CA ALA A 137 -22.72 -5.92 1.05
C ALA A 137 -23.93 -5.29 1.76
N TRP A 138 -23.70 -4.26 2.58
CA TRP A 138 -24.77 -3.50 3.25
C TRP A 138 -25.75 -2.85 2.26
N PHE A 139 -25.25 -2.26 1.17
CA PHE A 139 -26.08 -1.61 0.16
C PHE A 139 -26.56 -2.57 -0.95
N ALA A 140 -26.11 -3.83 -0.97
CA ALA A 140 -26.52 -4.80 -1.98
C ALA A 140 -28.05 -5.00 -1.97
N GLY A 141 -28.68 -4.94 -3.15
CA GLY A 141 -30.13 -5.14 -3.29
C GLY A 141 -31.01 -3.96 -2.84
N THR A 142 -30.43 -2.87 -2.33
CA THR A 142 -31.20 -1.68 -1.89
C THR A 142 -31.62 -0.76 -3.04
N GLY A 143 -31.04 -0.93 -4.24
CA GLY A 143 -31.21 -0.01 -5.38
C GLY A 143 -30.36 1.26 -5.27
N GLY A 144 -29.46 1.35 -4.28
CA GLY A 144 -28.46 2.40 -4.19
C GLY A 144 -27.54 2.44 -5.42
N HIS A 145 -27.17 3.64 -5.85
CA HIS A 145 -26.23 3.86 -6.95
C HIS A 145 -25.09 4.77 -6.48
N ARG A 146 -23.91 4.60 -7.09
CA ARG A 146 -22.78 5.50 -6.85
C ARG A 146 -23.12 6.89 -7.39
N VAL A 147 -22.80 7.91 -6.62
CA VAL A 147 -22.92 9.32 -7.01
C VAL A 147 -21.55 9.95 -7.07
N GLU A 148 -21.38 10.92 -7.95
CA GLU A 148 -20.14 11.70 -8.02
C GLU A 148 -19.99 12.53 -6.74
N LEU A 149 -18.84 12.41 -6.09
CA LEU A 149 -18.47 13.20 -4.92
C LEU A 149 -17.29 14.11 -5.28
N PRO A 150 -17.08 15.22 -4.55
CA PRO A 150 -15.87 16.02 -4.69
C PRO A 150 -14.62 15.14 -4.57
N THR A 151 -13.60 15.45 -5.38
CA THR A 151 -12.31 14.76 -5.30
C THR A 151 -11.62 15.04 -3.96
N TYR A 152 -10.58 14.25 -3.67
CA TYR A 152 -9.83 14.36 -2.42
C TYR A 152 -9.39 15.81 -2.13
N ALA A 153 -9.69 16.27 -0.92
CA ALA A 153 -9.35 17.61 -0.47
C ALA A 153 -7.86 17.68 -0.08
N PHE A 154 -6.98 17.74 -1.08
CA PHE A 154 -5.54 17.84 -0.87
C PHE A 154 -5.19 18.97 0.11
N GLN A 155 -4.45 18.62 1.17
CA GLN A 155 -3.85 19.58 2.09
C GLN A 155 -2.58 20.13 1.44
N ARG A 156 -2.76 21.25 0.71
CA ARG A 156 -1.75 21.78 -0.21
C ARG A 156 -0.68 22.53 0.58
N GLU A 157 0.56 22.17 0.33
CA GLU A 157 1.73 22.98 0.67
C GLU A 157 2.42 23.44 -0.62
N ARG A 158 3.14 24.56 -0.52
CA ARG A 158 3.91 25.07 -1.65
C ARG A 158 5.21 24.28 -1.75
N TYR A 159 5.22 23.30 -2.64
CA TYR A 159 6.44 22.65 -3.09
C TYR A 159 6.99 23.43 -4.27
N TRP A 160 7.96 24.31 -4.00
CA TRP A 160 8.72 25.01 -5.03
C TRP A 160 10.20 24.77 -4.75
N PRO A 161 11.02 24.42 -5.77
CA PRO A 161 12.46 24.34 -5.58
C PRO A 161 12.96 25.74 -5.20
N GLU A 162 13.30 25.90 -3.92
CA GLU A 162 14.06 27.06 -3.51
C GLU A 162 15.49 26.84 -3.98
N PRO A 163 16.08 27.78 -4.73
CA PRO A 163 17.48 27.68 -5.06
C PRO A 163 18.23 27.56 -3.73
N ALA A 164 18.94 26.45 -3.54
CA ALA A 164 19.85 26.32 -2.43
C ALA A 164 20.72 27.58 -2.45
N ALA A 165 20.71 28.37 -1.37
CA ALA A 165 21.72 29.40 -1.18
C ALA A 165 23.05 28.71 -1.46
N PRO A 166 23.86 29.17 -2.45
CA PRO A 166 24.95 28.41 -3.02
C PRO A 166 25.74 27.79 -1.87
N GLY A 167 25.47 26.50 -1.63
CA GLY A 167 25.97 25.82 -0.46
C GLY A 167 27.45 25.73 -0.73
N ALA A 168 28.25 26.48 0.03
CA ALA A 168 29.68 26.71 -0.18
C ALA A 168 30.32 25.52 -0.89
N THR A 169 30.29 25.56 -2.22
CA THR A 169 30.79 24.47 -3.05
C THR A 169 32.26 24.39 -2.71
N GLY A 170 32.68 23.19 -2.32
CA GLY A 170 33.86 22.91 -1.50
C GLY A 170 35.03 23.84 -1.75
N VAL A 171 35.69 24.25 -0.65
CA VAL A 171 36.96 24.98 -0.59
C VAL A 171 37.69 24.85 -1.93
N GLN A 172 37.53 25.85 -2.80
CA GLN A 172 38.31 25.88 -4.03
C GLN A 172 39.76 25.87 -3.59
N ASP A 173 40.58 25.00 -4.20
CA ASP A 173 42.01 25.03 -3.95
C ASP A 173 42.49 26.47 -4.20
N PRO A 174 43.09 27.15 -3.19
CA PRO A 174 43.52 28.53 -3.35
C PRO A 174 44.49 28.72 -4.53
N VAL A 175 45.19 27.67 -4.95
CA VAL A 175 46.03 27.66 -6.16
C VAL A 175 45.18 27.75 -7.42
N ASP A 176 44.11 26.97 -7.54
CA ASP A 176 43.20 27.01 -8.68
C ASP A 176 42.49 28.37 -8.77
N ALA A 177 42.08 28.92 -7.63
CA ALA A 177 41.43 30.24 -7.57
C ALA A 177 42.37 31.36 -8.04
N ALA A 178 43.63 31.35 -7.60
CA ALA A 178 44.64 32.33 -8.01
C ALA A 178 44.95 32.24 -9.51
N PHE A 179 45.08 31.01 -10.05
CA PHE A 179 45.32 30.77 -11.46
C PHE A 179 44.19 31.34 -12.34
N TRP A 180 42.92 31.01 -12.06
CA TRP A 180 41.79 31.50 -12.85
C TRP A 180 41.61 33.01 -12.75
N ALA A 181 41.91 33.60 -11.59
CA ALA A 181 41.86 35.04 -11.41
C ALA A 181 42.96 35.77 -12.20
N ALA A 182 44.09 35.12 -12.50
CA ALA A 182 45.11 35.63 -13.41
C ALA A 182 44.68 35.51 -14.89
N VAL A 183 44.02 34.40 -15.26
CA VAL A 183 43.41 34.21 -16.59
C VAL A 183 42.34 35.26 -16.89
N GLU A 184 41.47 35.59 -15.92
CA GLU A 184 40.40 36.58 -16.10
C GLU A 184 40.89 38.03 -16.16
N ARG A 185 41.96 38.36 -15.43
CA ARG A 185 42.58 39.69 -15.44
C ARG A 185 43.58 39.89 -16.59
N GLU A 186 43.78 38.87 -17.42
CA GLU A 186 44.79 38.84 -18.48
C GLU A 186 46.20 39.16 -17.94
N ASP A 187 46.51 38.66 -16.73
CA ASP A 187 47.83 38.85 -16.09
C ASP A 187 48.85 37.88 -16.69
N LEU A 188 49.45 38.31 -17.81
CA LEU A 188 50.43 37.53 -18.56
C LEU A 188 51.67 37.21 -17.72
N GLU A 189 52.12 38.11 -16.84
CA GLU A 189 53.33 37.92 -16.04
C GLU A 189 53.15 36.80 -15.00
N SER A 190 52.03 36.83 -14.25
CA SER A 190 51.68 35.76 -13.31
C SER A 190 51.47 34.41 -14.02
N LEU A 191 50.85 34.40 -15.20
CA LEU A 191 50.58 33.17 -15.94
C LEU A 191 51.85 32.55 -16.54
N THR A 192 52.77 33.38 -17.05
CA THR A 192 54.09 32.97 -17.54
C THR A 192 54.89 32.31 -16.40
N ALA A 193 54.89 32.92 -15.21
CA ALA A 193 55.55 32.38 -14.03
C ALA A 193 54.90 31.09 -13.50
N SER A 194 53.57 31.01 -13.52
CA SER A 194 52.83 29.86 -12.99
C SER A 194 52.85 28.64 -13.92
N LEU A 195 52.87 28.84 -15.24
CA LEU A 195 52.83 27.76 -16.24
C LEU A 195 54.21 27.40 -16.79
N GLY A 196 55.22 28.25 -16.57
CA GLY A 196 56.57 28.08 -17.11
C GLY A 196 56.64 28.16 -18.64
N LEU A 197 55.69 28.88 -19.26
CA LEU A 197 55.59 29.08 -20.70
C LEU A 197 56.13 30.46 -21.07
N ASP A 198 56.51 30.67 -22.34
CA ASP A 198 56.86 32.01 -22.84
C ASP A 198 55.62 32.90 -23.01
N GLY A 199 55.83 34.21 -22.98
CA GLY A 199 54.74 35.21 -23.04
C GLY A 199 53.89 35.13 -24.30
N ASP A 200 54.50 34.82 -25.46
CA ASP A 200 53.79 34.73 -26.74
C ASP A 200 52.81 33.53 -26.76
N THR A 201 53.22 32.40 -26.16
CA THR A 201 52.36 31.22 -25.95
C THR A 201 51.20 31.53 -25.01
N VAL A 202 51.45 32.22 -23.89
CA VAL A 202 50.41 32.60 -22.91
C VAL A 202 49.40 33.56 -23.55
N THR A 203 49.85 34.59 -24.27
CA THR A 203 48.98 35.55 -24.98
C THR A 203 48.04 34.85 -25.96
N THR A 204 48.50 33.78 -26.60
CA THR A 204 47.67 33.00 -27.53
C THR A 204 46.61 32.15 -26.82
N MET A 205 46.93 31.61 -25.62
CA MET A 205 46.06 30.68 -24.89
C MET A 205 45.02 31.35 -23.99
N VAL A 206 45.30 32.52 -23.43
CA VAL A 206 44.42 33.23 -22.47
C VAL A 206 42.99 33.41 -22.98
N PRO A 207 42.74 33.87 -24.23
CA PRO A 207 41.37 34.00 -24.74
C PRO A 207 40.63 32.65 -24.82
N ALA A 208 41.33 31.57 -25.16
CA ALA A 208 40.76 30.23 -25.23
C ALA A 208 40.42 29.66 -23.85
N LEU A 209 41.29 29.87 -22.86
CA LEU A 209 41.07 29.48 -21.45
C LEU A 209 39.91 30.27 -20.82
N SER A 210 39.85 31.58 -21.03
CA SER A 210 38.74 32.43 -20.59
C SER A 210 37.41 32.04 -21.23
N ALA A 211 37.40 31.72 -22.52
CA ALA A 211 36.19 31.25 -23.22
C ALA A 211 35.78 29.82 -22.82
N TRP A 212 36.74 28.97 -22.43
CA TRP A 212 36.46 27.66 -21.87
C TRP A 212 35.83 27.80 -20.47
N ARG A 213 36.43 28.60 -19.58
CA ARG A 213 35.94 28.80 -18.20
C ARG A 213 34.53 29.36 -18.17
N ARG A 214 34.24 30.41 -18.95
CA ARG A 214 32.87 30.96 -19.09
C ARG A 214 31.86 29.92 -19.57
N ARG A 215 32.23 29.05 -20.53
CA ARG A 215 31.34 27.98 -21.00
C ARG A 215 31.12 26.90 -19.94
N THR A 216 32.15 26.56 -19.18
CA THR A 216 32.08 25.58 -18.10
C THR A 216 31.24 26.10 -16.94
N ASP A 217 31.45 27.35 -16.52
CA ASP A 217 30.68 27.99 -15.46
C ASP A 217 29.21 28.15 -15.85
N ALA A 218 28.91 28.63 -17.07
CA ALA A 218 27.53 28.70 -17.57
C ALA A 218 26.84 27.33 -17.60
N ARG A 219 27.56 26.25 -17.92
CA ARG A 219 27.03 24.88 -17.88
C ARG A 219 26.87 24.35 -16.45
N SER A 220 27.77 24.71 -15.53
CA SER A 220 27.70 24.35 -14.11
C SER A 220 26.50 25.03 -13.46
N THR A 221 26.35 26.34 -13.63
CA THR A 221 25.19 27.09 -13.14
C THR A 221 23.87 26.53 -13.69
N ALA A 222 23.84 26.18 -14.97
CA ALA A 222 22.67 25.55 -15.57
C ALA A 222 22.39 24.12 -15.05
N ARG A 223 23.42 23.40 -14.56
CA ARG A 223 23.25 22.12 -13.86
C ARG A 223 22.75 22.32 -12.43
N ASP A 224 23.29 23.28 -11.71
CA ASP A 224 22.92 23.57 -10.31
C ASP A 224 21.47 24.07 -10.17
N TRP A 225 20.93 24.72 -11.21
CA TRP A 225 19.52 25.13 -11.25
C TRP A 225 18.55 23.99 -11.55
N ARG A 226 19.04 22.79 -11.86
CA ARG A 226 18.19 21.63 -12.14
C ARG A 226 18.00 20.81 -10.87
N TYR A 227 16.74 20.44 -10.63
CA TYR A 227 16.43 19.40 -9.66
C TYR A 227 17.13 18.10 -10.08
N HIS A 228 17.90 17.51 -9.17
CA HIS A 228 18.58 16.24 -9.39
C HIS A 228 17.97 15.18 -8.48
N GLU A 229 17.35 14.17 -9.07
CA GLU A 229 17.12 12.89 -8.41
C GLU A 229 18.26 11.94 -8.80
N SER A 230 18.94 11.38 -7.80
CA SER A 230 19.95 10.36 -8.01
C SER A 230 19.32 8.97 -7.88
N TRP A 231 19.54 8.14 -8.89
CA TRP A 231 19.07 6.76 -8.92
C TRP A 231 20.23 5.82 -8.66
N THR A 232 20.07 4.94 -7.67
CA THR A 232 21.05 3.88 -7.39
C THR A 232 20.67 2.66 -8.22
N ALA A 233 21.58 2.22 -9.08
CA ALA A 233 21.42 0.96 -9.80
C ALA A 233 21.32 -0.19 -8.79
N LEU A 234 20.18 -0.85 -8.76
CA LEU A 234 20.02 -2.11 -8.04
C LEU A 234 20.66 -3.22 -8.88
N GLY A 235 21.58 -3.99 -8.30
CA GLY A 235 22.09 -5.20 -8.96
C GLY A 235 20.95 -6.19 -9.20
N THR A 236 21.06 -7.02 -10.24
CA THR A 236 20.04 -8.02 -10.59
C THR A 236 19.79 -8.94 -9.39
N PRO A 237 18.61 -8.87 -8.74
CA PRO A 237 18.30 -9.80 -7.67
C PRO A 237 18.15 -11.20 -8.29
N ALA A 238 18.64 -12.24 -7.62
CA ALA A 238 18.28 -13.61 -7.97
C ALA A 238 16.77 -13.75 -7.74
N HIS A 239 15.99 -13.80 -8.81
CA HIS A 239 14.54 -13.94 -8.68
C HIS A 239 14.25 -15.36 -8.17
N PRO A 240 13.59 -15.52 -7.00
CA PRO A 240 13.07 -16.83 -6.65
C PRO A 240 12.05 -17.18 -7.74
N ALA A 241 12.20 -18.36 -8.36
CA ALA A 241 11.21 -18.88 -9.29
C ALA A 241 9.90 -19.10 -8.49
N GLY A 242 9.03 -18.10 -8.51
CA GLY A 242 7.73 -18.13 -7.86
C GLY A 242 6.67 -18.62 -8.84
N ALA A 243 5.95 -19.66 -8.44
CA ALA A 243 4.90 -20.31 -9.23
C ALA A 243 3.60 -19.48 -9.28
N GLY A 244 3.61 -18.37 -10.02
CA GLY A 244 2.45 -17.48 -10.19
C GLY A 244 2.30 -16.94 -11.62
N ARG A 245 1.08 -16.57 -12.03
CA ARG A 245 0.81 -16.01 -13.36
C ARG A 245 1.11 -14.51 -13.38
N VAL A 246 1.87 -14.06 -14.36
CA VAL A 246 2.18 -12.64 -14.57
C VAL A 246 1.37 -12.12 -15.75
N LEU A 247 0.63 -11.02 -15.57
CA LEU A 247 -0.07 -10.33 -16.65
C LEU A 247 0.82 -9.19 -17.18
N ALA A 248 1.07 -9.13 -18.47
CA ALA A 248 1.79 -8.01 -19.09
C ALA A 248 0.83 -7.16 -19.95
N LEU A 249 0.61 -5.90 -19.58
CA LEU A 249 -0.16 -4.96 -20.38
C LEU A 249 0.77 -4.32 -21.43
N VAL A 250 0.58 -4.67 -22.70
CA VAL A 250 1.46 -4.27 -23.81
C VAL A 250 0.70 -3.31 -24.72
N PRO A 251 1.16 -2.07 -24.95
CA PRO A 251 0.49 -1.18 -25.89
C PRO A 251 0.60 -1.77 -27.31
N ALA A 252 -0.48 -1.68 -28.10
CA ALA A 252 -0.58 -2.28 -29.44
C ALA A 252 0.56 -1.85 -30.39
N GLU A 253 1.05 -0.62 -30.25
CA GLU A 253 2.21 -0.09 -31.00
C GLU A 253 3.52 -0.84 -30.71
N HIS A 254 3.65 -1.46 -29.54
CA HIS A 254 4.83 -2.21 -29.12
C HIS A 254 4.61 -3.73 -29.16
N ALA A 255 3.40 -4.19 -29.49
CA ALA A 255 3.14 -5.60 -29.74
C ALA A 255 3.97 -6.09 -30.94
N GLY A 256 4.74 -7.16 -30.76
CA GLY A 256 5.63 -7.69 -31.79
C GLY A 256 7.00 -7.00 -31.88
N THR A 257 7.33 -6.09 -30.97
CA THR A 257 8.68 -5.51 -30.89
C THR A 257 9.61 -6.41 -30.09
N ASP A 258 10.86 -6.56 -30.56
CA ASP A 258 11.86 -7.48 -29.99
C ASP A 258 12.06 -7.30 -28.48
N TRP A 259 12.08 -6.05 -28.00
CA TRP A 259 12.27 -5.76 -26.58
C TRP A 259 11.05 -6.12 -25.71
N ALA A 260 9.82 -5.88 -26.20
CA ALA A 260 8.60 -6.18 -25.47
C ALA A 260 8.38 -7.70 -25.43
N GLU A 261 8.62 -8.40 -26.54
CA GLU A 261 8.58 -9.87 -26.62
C GLU A 261 9.63 -10.50 -25.69
N THR A 262 10.85 -9.97 -25.68
CA THR A 262 11.92 -10.45 -24.79
C THR A 262 11.54 -10.28 -23.31
N LEU A 263 10.95 -9.15 -22.94
CA LEU A 263 10.52 -8.90 -21.56
C LEU A 263 9.38 -9.84 -21.15
N VAL A 264 8.34 -9.97 -21.97
CA VAL A 264 7.20 -10.86 -21.73
C VAL A 264 7.68 -12.30 -21.58
N ALA A 265 8.58 -12.75 -22.46
CA ALA A 265 9.17 -14.08 -22.39
C ALA A 265 10.03 -14.29 -21.14
N ALA A 266 10.85 -13.31 -20.76
CA ALA A 266 11.70 -13.37 -19.57
C ALA A 266 10.89 -13.43 -18.27
N LEU A 267 9.73 -12.78 -18.23
CA LEU A 267 8.80 -12.80 -17.10
C LEU A 267 7.90 -14.04 -17.08
N GLY A 268 7.84 -14.81 -18.18
CA GLY A 268 6.83 -15.86 -18.36
C GLY A 268 5.41 -15.30 -18.29
N ALA A 269 5.21 -14.07 -18.79
CA ALA A 269 3.96 -13.34 -18.66
C ALA A 269 2.99 -13.67 -19.79
N ASP A 270 1.70 -13.65 -19.47
CA ASP A 270 0.62 -13.66 -20.46
C ASP A 270 0.42 -12.22 -20.97
N PRO A 271 0.62 -11.93 -22.26
CA PRO A 271 0.45 -10.59 -22.79
C PRO A 271 -1.03 -10.25 -23.03
N LEU A 272 -1.45 -9.08 -22.58
CA LEU A 272 -2.70 -8.42 -22.96
C LEU A 272 -2.34 -7.18 -23.79
N VAL A 273 -2.73 -7.20 -25.07
CA VAL A 273 -2.43 -6.11 -25.99
C VAL A 273 -3.50 -5.04 -25.88
N VAL A 274 -3.08 -3.81 -25.55
CA VAL A 274 -3.95 -2.65 -25.32
C VAL A 274 -3.95 -1.69 -26.47
N ASP A 275 -5.10 -1.55 -27.12
CA ASP A 275 -5.32 -0.57 -28.17
C ASP A 275 -5.25 0.84 -27.56
N GLY A 276 -4.39 1.74 -28.03
CA GLY A 276 -4.19 3.07 -27.41
C GLY A 276 -5.39 4.05 -27.42
N THR A 277 -6.60 3.56 -27.71
CA THR A 277 -7.87 4.33 -27.68
C THR A 277 -8.42 4.42 -26.26
N SER A 278 -9.01 5.55 -25.88
CA SER A 278 -9.60 5.73 -24.54
C SER A 278 -10.56 4.60 -24.15
N GLY A 279 -10.35 4.03 -22.96
CA GLY A 279 -11.17 2.98 -22.39
C GLY A 279 -10.98 1.59 -23.00
N SER A 280 -9.94 1.38 -23.81
CA SER A 280 -9.55 0.05 -24.30
C SER A 280 -9.13 -0.90 -23.20
N LEU A 281 -8.30 -0.42 -22.28
CA LEU A 281 -7.75 -1.20 -21.18
C LEU A 281 -8.85 -1.88 -20.37
N ALA A 282 -9.87 -1.11 -19.98
CA ALA A 282 -11.00 -1.64 -19.21
C ALA A 282 -11.79 -2.70 -20.00
N ARG A 283 -11.95 -2.51 -21.32
CA ARG A 283 -12.69 -3.43 -22.19
C ARG A 283 -11.96 -4.75 -22.36
N GLU A 284 -10.67 -4.70 -22.67
CA GLU A 284 -9.86 -5.89 -22.89
C GLU A 284 -9.61 -6.67 -21.60
N LEU A 285 -9.45 -5.98 -20.47
CA LEU A 285 -9.40 -6.63 -19.16
C LEU A 285 -10.73 -7.36 -18.84
N ALA A 286 -11.87 -6.76 -19.19
CA ALA A 286 -13.17 -7.41 -19.04
C ALA A 286 -13.33 -8.64 -19.95
N ASP A 287 -12.74 -8.64 -21.14
CA ASP A 287 -12.74 -9.78 -22.07
C ASP A 287 -11.79 -10.90 -21.62
N LEU A 288 -10.68 -10.55 -20.95
CA LEU A 288 -9.66 -11.48 -20.45
C LEU A 288 -10.12 -12.26 -19.20
N VAL A 289 -11.05 -11.70 -18.42
CA VAL A 289 -11.66 -12.37 -17.26
C VAL A 289 -13.10 -12.78 -17.61
N PRO A 290 -13.32 -13.90 -18.32
CA PRO A 290 -14.68 -14.35 -18.61
C PRO A 290 -15.38 -14.64 -17.28
N GLN A 291 -16.42 -13.85 -16.96
CA GLN A 291 -17.31 -13.93 -15.79
C GLN A 291 -17.08 -15.18 -14.93
N GLN A 292 -15.98 -15.22 -14.19
CA GLN A 292 -15.77 -16.29 -13.23
C GLN A 292 -16.75 -15.97 -12.11
N ALA A 293 -17.67 -16.91 -11.93
CA ALA A 293 -18.83 -16.84 -11.05
C ALA A 293 -18.58 -15.95 -9.83
N THR A 294 -19.42 -14.94 -9.67
CA THR A 294 -19.84 -14.30 -8.41
C THR A 294 -19.19 -14.87 -7.15
N SER A 295 -17.90 -14.65 -6.96
CA SER A 295 -17.22 -14.74 -5.69
C SER A 295 -16.92 -13.30 -5.34
N ALA A 296 -17.52 -12.84 -4.24
CA ALA A 296 -17.31 -11.51 -3.71
C ALA A 296 -15.81 -11.15 -3.73
N PRO A 297 -15.44 -9.89 -3.99
CA PRO A 297 -14.05 -9.48 -3.90
C PRO A 297 -13.55 -9.84 -2.49
N SER A 298 -12.63 -10.79 -2.39
CA SER A 298 -11.99 -11.17 -1.14
C SER A 298 -11.08 -10.03 -0.72
N ARG A 299 -11.65 -8.98 -0.13
CA ARG A 299 -10.89 -7.96 0.59
C ARG A 299 -10.24 -8.67 1.78
N ARG A 300 -8.93 -8.94 1.69
CA ARG A 300 -8.12 -9.30 2.85
C ARG A 300 -8.22 -8.15 3.86
N PRO A 301 -8.77 -8.37 5.07
CA PRO A 301 -8.73 -7.34 6.10
C PRO A 301 -7.28 -7.14 6.54
N LEU A 302 -6.82 -5.89 6.47
CA LEU A 302 -5.52 -5.48 7.01
C LEU A 302 -5.65 -5.32 8.52
N LEU A 303 -5.58 -6.42 9.25
CA LEU A 303 -5.27 -6.45 10.69
C LEU A 303 -4.37 -7.66 10.88
N ASP A 304 -3.08 -7.46 10.65
CA ASP A 304 -2.02 -7.94 11.53
C ASP A 304 -0.67 -7.47 10.97
N GLY A 305 0.08 -6.74 11.80
CA GLY A 305 1.48 -6.39 11.56
C GLY A 305 2.43 -7.59 11.63
N GLN A 306 1.97 -8.78 11.25
CA GLN A 306 2.79 -9.95 11.04
C GLN A 306 2.94 -10.15 9.54
N THR A 307 4.19 -10.16 9.07
CA THR A 307 4.56 -10.77 7.80
C THR A 307 4.12 -12.24 7.83
N SER A 308 2.89 -12.50 7.40
CA SER A 308 2.40 -13.86 7.20
C SER A 308 3.26 -14.52 6.11
N PRO A 309 3.79 -15.73 6.36
CA PRO A 309 4.51 -16.47 5.34
C PRO A 309 3.52 -16.88 4.25
N ALA A 310 3.87 -16.59 2.99
CA ALA A 310 3.32 -17.17 1.76
C ALA A 310 2.00 -17.95 1.94
N GLY A 311 0.89 -17.23 2.13
CA GLY A 311 -0.44 -17.85 2.01
C GLY A 311 -0.57 -18.42 0.61
N ALA A 312 -1.01 -19.67 0.51
CA ALA A 312 -1.10 -20.42 -0.74
C ALA A 312 -1.73 -19.54 -1.84
N LEU A 313 -0.91 -19.18 -2.83
CA LEU A 313 -1.34 -18.46 -4.02
C LEU A 313 -2.48 -19.27 -4.65
N ASP A 314 -3.59 -18.62 -5.01
CA ASP A 314 -4.52 -19.22 -5.96
C ASP A 314 -3.71 -19.49 -7.24
N PRO A 315 -3.48 -20.76 -7.62
CA PRO A 315 -2.65 -21.08 -8.78
C PRO A 315 -3.25 -20.58 -10.10
N ALA A 316 -4.52 -20.15 -10.12
CA ALA A 316 -5.18 -19.59 -11.30
C ALA A 316 -5.12 -18.05 -11.39
N GLY A 317 -4.92 -17.36 -10.26
CA GLY A 317 -4.96 -15.90 -10.16
C GLY A 317 -3.67 -15.22 -10.65
N TRP A 318 -3.80 -13.97 -11.09
CA TRP A 318 -2.64 -13.13 -11.40
C TRP A 318 -1.88 -12.81 -10.10
N THR A 319 -0.57 -12.99 -10.11
CA THR A 319 0.29 -12.69 -8.95
C THR A 319 1.02 -11.37 -9.07
N VAL A 320 1.21 -10.89 -10.30
CA VAL A 320 1.81 -9.59 -10.63
C VAL A 320 1.22 -9.08 -11.94
N VAL A 321 0.97 -7.78 -12.02
CA VAL A 321 0.70 -7.08 -13.28
C VAL A 321 1.88 -6.19 -13.63
N VAL A 322 2.38 -6.29 -14.85
CA VAL A 322 3.45 -5.44 -15.38
C VAL A 322 2.86 -4.59 -16.52
N SER A 323 2.83 -3.28 -16.34
CA SER A 323 2.33 -2.34 -17.34
C SER A 323 3.47 -1.76 -18.17
N LEU A 324 3.43 -2.01 -19.48
CA LEU A 324 4.32 -1.41 -20.48
C LEU A 324 3.64 -0.25 -21.21
N LEU A 325 2.44 0.16 -20.79
CA LEU A 325 1.60 1.14 -21.50
C LEU A 325 2.24 2.53 -21.62
N ALA A 326 3.20 2.84 -20.74
CA ALA A 326 3.97 4.07 -20.78
C ALA A 326 5.38 3.90 -21.39
N ALA A 327 5.81 2.67 -21.68
CA ALA A 327 7.17 2.40 -22.14
C ALA A 327 7.32 2.72 -23.64
N GLY A 328 8.50 3.22 -24.03
CA GLY A 328 8.86 3.46 -25.43
C GLY A 328 8.29 4.73 -26.08
N THR A 329 7.32 5.42 -25.46
CA THR A 329 6.78 6.69 -25.98
C THR A 329 7.69 7.89 -25.64
N GLY A 330 8.21 8.62 -26.63
CA GLY A 330 8.98 9.85 -26.37
C GLY A 330 8.15 11.02 -25.81
N THR A 331 6.82 10.87 -25.78
CA THR A 331 5.83 11.85 -25.33
C THR A 331 5.28 11.51 -23.94
N LEU A 332 4.41 12.38 -23.41
CA LEU A 332 3.66 12.07 -22.20
C LEU A 332 2.82 10.79 -22.41
N PRO A 333 2.78 9.87 -21.42
CA PRO A 333 1.91 8.71 -21.46
C PRO A 333 0.45 9.13 -21.63
N ALA A 334 -0.34 8.30 -22.31
CA ALA A 334 -1.79 8.46 -22.34
C ALA A 334 -2.36 8.41 -20.90
N PRO A 335 -3.47 9.11 -20.61
CA PRO A 335 -4.10 9.07 -19.29
C PRO A 335 -4.38 7.64 -18.79
N ASP A 336 -4.76 6.75 -19.69
CA ASP A 336 -5.07 5.34 -19.39
C ASP A 336 -3.81 4.52 -19.02
N ALA A 337 -2.61 5.03 -19.31
CA ALA A 337 -1.33 4.45 -18.89
C ALA A 337 -0.89 4.94 -17.50
N ALA A 338 -1.60 5.91 -16.91
CA ALA A 338 -1.29 6.41 -15.57
C ALA A 338 -1.54 5.30 -14.53
N PRO A 339 -0.69 5.16 -13.49
CA PRO A 339 -0.84 4.11 -12.49
C PRO A 339 -2.24 4.02 -11.85
N ALA A 340 -2.84 5.16 -11.53
CA ALA A 340 -4.19 5.21 -10.95
C ALA A 340 -5.27 4.66 -11.90
N ALA A 341 -5.22 5.03 -13.18
CA ALA A 341 -6.17 4.55 -14.19
C ALA A 341 -6.02 3.03 -14.43
N VAL A 342 -4.78 2.52 -14.43
CA VAL A 342 -4.52 1.08 -14.55
C VAL A 342 -5.03 0.34 -13.33
N LEU A 343 -4.79 0.85 -12.12
CA LEU A 343 -5.30 0.26 -10.87
C LEU A 343 -6.83 0.21 -10.84
N GLU A 344 -7.50 1.29 -11.24
CA GLU A 344 -8.96 1.35 -11.34
C GLU A 344 -9.50 0.32 -12.35
N ALA A 345 -8.87 0.21 -13.51
CA ALA A 345 -9.27 -0.78 -14.52
C ALA A 345 -9.06 -2.23 -14.05
N LEU A 346 -7.96 -2.51 -13.33
CA LEU A 346 -7.71 -3.82 -12.73
C LEU A 346 -8.73 -4.15 -11.63
N GLU A 347 -9.07 -3.19 -10.77
CA GLU A 347 -10.11 -3.37 -9.75
C GLU A 347 -11.47 -3.67 -10.39
N ALA A 348 -11.86 -2.92 -11.42
CA ALA A 348 -13.10 -3.15 -12.16
C ALA A 348 -13.15 -4.55 -12.81
N ALA A 349 -12.00 -5.08 -13.23
CA ALA A 349 -11.87 -6.42 -13.80
C ALA A 349 -11.71 -7.53 -12.75
N GLY A 350 -11.67 -7.20 -11.46
CA GLY A 350 -11.49 -8.18 -10.38
C GLY A 350 -10.07 -8.76 -10.29
N VAL A 351 -9.07 -8.08 -10.87
CA VAL A 351 -7.66 -8.48 -10.79
C VAL A 351 -7.05 -7.88 -9.52
N ASP A 352 -6.76 -8.72 -8.54
CA ASP A 352 -6.18 -8.32 -7.25
C ASP A 352 -4.70 -8.71 -7.16
N ALA A 353 -3.86 -7.98 -7.91
CA ALA A 353 -2.42 -8.21 -7.98
C ALA A 353 -1.64 -6.88 -7.95
N PRO A 354 -0.39 -6.89 -7.43
CA PRO A 354 0.46 -5.71 -7.42
C PRO A 354 0.86 -5.28 -8.83
N LEU A 355 0.74 -3.96 -9.08
CA LEU A 355 1.06 -3.31 -10.35
C LEU A 355 2.50 -2.79 -10.35
N TRP A 356 3.30 -3.23 -11.33
CA TRP A 356 4.58 -2.65 -11.69
C TRP A 356 4.45 -1.85 -12.97
N CYS A 357 4.87 -0.58 -12.95
CA CYS A 357 4.88 0.27 -14.14
C CYS A 357 6.29 0.37 -14.72
N VAL A 358 6.41 0.10 -16.02
CA VAL A 358 7.69 0.11 -16.73
C VAL A 358 7.77 1.33 -17.63
N THR A 359 8.90 2.04 -17.54
CA THR A 359 9.31 3.08 -18.47
C THR A 359 10.56 2.64 -19.25
N ARG A 360 10.93 3.38 -20.31
CA ARG A 360 12.15 3.11 -21.08
C ARG A 360 12.89 4.41 -21.40
N GLY A 361 14.10 4.54 -20.88
CA GLY A 361 14.96 5.72 -21.03
C GLY A 361 14.36 6.99 -20.41
N ALA A 362 13.48 6.83 -19.42
CA ALA A 362 12.79 7.94 -18.76
C ALA A 362 13.65 8.59 -17.67
N VAL A 363 14.58 7.84 -17.08
CA VAL A 363 15.45 8.31 -16.00
C VAL A 363 16.92 8.21 -16.37
N SER A 364 17.69 9.19 -15.89
CA SER A 364 19.14 9.23 -16.07
C SER A 364 19.83 8.58 -14.88
N VAL A 365 20.73 7.65 -15.18
CA VAL A 365 21.72 7.16 -14.22
C VAL A 365 23.08 7.75 -14.62
N ALA A 366 23.80 8.33 -13.66
CA ALA A 366 25.19 8.79 -13.84
C ALA A 366 25.46 9.86 -14.94
N GLY A 367 24.50 10.76 -15.20
CA GLY A 367 24.75 11.97 -16.02
C GLY A 367 24.46 11.82 -17.52
N GLU A 368 23.85 10.72 -17.93
CA GLU A 368 23.29 10.55 -19.27
C GLU A 368 22.06 11.44 -19.48
N ALA A 369 21.75 11.84 -20.71
CA ALA A 369 20.51 12.56 -20.97
C ALA A 369 19.35 11.55 -21.09
N PRO A 370 18.24 11.70 -20.35
CA PRO A 370 17.08 10.83 -20.51
C PRO A 370 16.55 10.95 -21.94
N ALA A 371 16.33 9.82 -22.59
CA ALA A 371 15.87 9.75 -23.98
C ALA A 371 14.36 10.05 -24.11
N ALA A 372 13.57 9.80 -23.05
CA ALA A 372 12.12 9.92 -23.05
C ALA A 372 11.61 10.73 -21.84
N VAL A 373 11.90 12.05 -21.83
CA VAL A 373 11.52 12.96 -20.72
C VAL A 373 10.01 12.95 -20.41
N GLY A 374 9.15 12.72 -21.41
CA GLY A 374 7.71 12.63 -21.21
C GLY A 374 7.29 11.51 -20.24
N GLN A 375 8.05 10.41 -20.18
CA GLN A 375 7.76 9.29 -19.28
C GLN A 375 8.18 9.54 -17.83
N ALA A 376 9.04 10.54 -17.57
CA ALA A 376 9.44 10.88 -16.21
C ALA A 376 8.24 11.32 -15.33
N ALA A 377 7.16 11.82 -15.95
CA ALA A 377 5.93 12.14 -15.23
C ALA A 377 5.30 10.91 -14.54
N LEU A 378 5.47 9.72 -15.11
CA LEU A 378 4.97 8.46 -14.54
C LEU A 378 5.63 8.15 -13.19
N TRP A 379 6.88 8.57 -12.99
CA TRP A 379 7.62 8.35 -11.74
C TRP A 379 7.06 9.20 -10.59
N GLY A 380 6.61 10.42 -10.88
CA GLY A 380 5.87 11.24 -9.92
C GLY A 380 4.50 10.63 -9.59
N MET A 381 3.76 10.19 -10.61
CA MET A 381 2.44 9.56 -10.44
C MET A 381 2.52 8.22 -9.69
N GLY A 382 3.56 7.42 -9.93
CA GLY A 382 3.76 6.15 -9.23
C GLY A 382 4.06 6.33 -7.75
N ARG A 383 4.73 7.41 -7.33
CA ARG A 383 4.88 7.74 -5.90
C ARG A 383 3.54 8.04 -5.24
N VAL A 384 2.63 8.72 -5.94
CA VAL A 384 1.27 8.98 -5.45
C VAL A 384 0.50 7.66 -5.35
N ALA A 385 0.55 6.82 -6.39
CA ALA A 385 -0.10 5.51 -6.38
C ALA A 385 0.43 4.59 -5.26
N ALA A 386 1.73 4.65 -4.94
CA ALA A 386 2.31 3.92 -3.81
C ALA A 386 1.78 4.37 -2.45
N LEU A 387 1.38 5.64 -2.31
CA LEU A 387 0.79 6.18 -1.08
C LEU A 387 -0.71 5.92 -0.99
N GLU A 388 -1.42 5.99 -2.12
CA GLU A 388 -2.87 5.80 -2.19
C GLU A 388 -3.26 4.31 -2.19
N HIS A 389 -2.41 3.45 -2.75
CA HIS A 389 -2.65 2.02 -2.92
C HIS A 389 -1.42 1.17 -2.53
N PRO A 390 -0.94 1.25 -1.28
CA PRO A 390 0.31 0.61 -0.85
C PRO A 390 0.32 -0.92 -0.99
N GLU A 391 -0.84 -1.55 -0.91
CA GLU A 391 -1.02 -3.00 -1.07
C GLU A 391 -1.14 -3.45 -2.54
N ARG A 392 -1.43 -2.52 -3.46
CA ARG A 392 -1.64 -2.80 -4.90
C ARG A 392 -0.55 -2.25 -5.79
N PHE A 393 0.31 -1.36 -5.31
CA PHE A 393 1.38 -0.80 -6.11
C PHE A 393 2.71 -1.51 -5.83
N GLY A 394 3.20 -2.25 -6.83
CA GLY A 394 4.44 -3.03 -6.74
C GLY A 394 5.70 -2.20 -6.97
N GLY A 395 5.66 -1.19 -7.84
CA GLY A 395 6.78 -0.28 -8.06
C GLY A 395 6.94 0.26 -9.48
N LEU A 396 8.08 0.89 -9.71
CA LEU A 396 8.50 1.47 -10.99
C LEU A 396 9.83 0.85 -11.43
N ALA A 397 9.98 0.62 -12.72
CA ALA A 397 11.25 0.18 -13.33
C ALA A 397 11.49 0.94 -14.64
N ASP A 398 12.71 1.40 -14.88
CA ASP A 398 13.10 2.00 -16.16
C ASP A 398 14.05 1.06 -16.90
N LEU A 399 13.75 0.77 -18.15
CA LEU A 399 14.58 -0.03 -19.04
C LEU A 399 15.51 0.86 -19.86
N ALA A 400 16.66 0.34 -20.26
CA ALA A 400 17.54 1.02 -21.19
C ALA A 400 16.86 1.19 -22.57
N PRO A 401 17.16 2.28 -23.31
CA PRO A 401 16.53 2.60 -24.60
C PRO A 401 16.82 1.63 -25.73
#